data_AF-A0A2E0LA06-F1
#
_entry.id   AF-A0A2E0LA06-F1
#
_cell.length_a   1.000
_cell.length_b   1.000
_cell.length_c   1.000
_cell.angle_alpha   90.00
_cell.angle_beta   90.00
_cell.angle_gamma   90.00
#
_symmetry.space_group_name_H-M   'P 1'
#
loop_
_entity.id
_entity.type
_entity.pdbx_description
1 polymer ?
#
loop_
_entity_poly.entity_id
_entity_poly.type
_entity_poly.pdbx_seq_one_letter_code
_entity_poly.pdbx_strand_id
1 'polypeptide(L)'
;MVLWLVLLLGALVFLPAAQAQSNTCPGLVERAMSEIGTNCASLGRNSACYGFNNVLADFDTDVPDNYFSVPSDRAELSSLRSIQTAPLNETAGTWGIATLNVQANLPGALPGQSVVFILLGNSELENAVPADEALILPEEPLEVTALRAIALRRDPSSRAEVVGTIAGGTPLLADGTSPDGNWLRVFFVADRLASAWVNTGDVQADSIDDLPVIRPDSRTPMQAFRFQTNVGGVDCSQAPSALFVQGPEDIEVDISANGVDIRIGSSIILRTLEDGSLQIFVISGGATLNPNSDNPLLIAPGFTTICPVDAILNGNCDWEAIRMFNADEEIFLNLIQPLFQYAANLLHYAPAIPEVVCASGVGGVECELRFPNAGTALDRAAELCATAALPASVCGSLFPGGD
;
A
#
# COMPACT_ATOMS: atom_id res chain seq x y z
N MET A 1 -64.37 40.46 52.22
CA MET A 1 -65.07 40.74 50.95
C MET A 1 -64.00 40.94 49.88
N VAL A 2 -63.73 39.89 49.09
CA VAL A 2 -63.03 39.84 47.78
C VAL A 2 -61.61 40.45 47.76
N LEU A 3 -60.49 39.72 47.93
CA LEU A 3 -59.92 38.59 47.15
C LEU A 3 -59.69 38.94 45.66
N TRP A 4 -58.57 39.59 45.34
CA TRP A 4 -57.95 39.55 44.00
C TRP A 4 -56.46 39.24 44.14
N LEU A 5 -56.15 37.95 43.99
CA LEU A 5 -54.81 37.39 43.90
C LEU A 5 -54.27 37.67 42.49
N VAL A 6 -53.11 38.30 42.41
CA VAL A 6 -52.34 38.49 41.17
C VAL A 6 -51.83 37.12 40.71
N LEU A 7 -52.51 36.54 39.72
CA LEU A 7 -52.16 35.27 39.07
C LEU A 7 -51.13 35.57 37.97
N LEU A 8 -49.86 35.66 38.37
CA LEU A 8 -48.71 35.71 37.47
C LEU A 8 -48.47 34.27 36.97
N LEU A 9 -49.10 33.92 35.85
CA LEU A 9 -48.86 32.68 35.11
C LEU A 9 -47.38 32.67 34.64
N GLY A 10 -46.53 31.99 35.40
CA GLY A 10 -45.20 31.59 34.95
C GLY A 10 -45.33 30.56 33.84
N ALA A 11 -45.23 31.01 32.59
CA ALA A 11 -45.03 30.15 31.44
C ALA A 11 -43.62 29.52 31.55
N LEU A 12 -43.54 28.34 32.17
CA LEU A 12 -42.39 27.45 32.00
C LEU A 12 -42.39 26.97 30.54
N VAL A 13 -41.63 27.67 29.71
CA VAL A 13 -41.22 27.17 28.40
C VAL A 13 -40.25 26.03 28.67
N PHE A 14 -40.75 24.80 28.70
CA PHE A 14 -39.93 23.60 28.55
C PHE A 14 -39.37 23.62 27.13
N LEU A 15 -38.16 24.17 26.98
CA LEU A 15 -37.36 23.94 25.79
C LEU A 15 -37.00 22.44 25.79
N PRO A 16 -37.34 21.68 24.73
CA PRO A 16 -36.75 20.36 24.59
C PRO A 16 -35.24 20.58 24.46
N ALA A 17 -34.48 20.07 25.43
CA ALA A 17 -33.05 19.87 25.25
C ALA A 17 -32.93 18.87 24.10
N ALA A 18 -32.69 19.37 22.88
CA ALA A 18 -32.20 18.55 21.80
C ALA A 18 -30.92 17.90 22.32
N GLN A 19 -30.97 16.61 22.60
CA GLN A 19 -29.76 15.82 22.78
C GLN A 19 -29.07 15.80 21.43
N ALA A 20 -28.21 16.79 21.18
CA ALA A 20 -27.16 16.65 20.20
C ALA A 20 -26.23 15.58 20.76
N GLN A 21 -26.50 14.30 20.45
CA GLN A 21 -25.42 13.34 20.33
C GLN A 21 -24.57 13.89 19.20
N SER A 22 -23.56 14.68 19.59
CA SER A 22 -22.56 15.21 18.70
C SER A 22 -21.97 14.01 17.96
N ASN A 23 -22.11 13.98 16.64
CA ASN A 23 -21.43 13.04 15.74
C ASN A 23 -19.90 13.27 15.83
N THR A 24 -19.30 12.95 16.97
CA THR A 24 -17.88 13.17 17.30
C THR A 24 -16.99 12.25 16.49
N CYS A 25 -17.33 10.98 16.39
CA CYS A 25 -16.59 10.00 15.57
C CYS A 25 -16.43 10.44 14.10
N PRO A 26 -17.49 10.73 13.31
CA PRO A 26 -17.33 11.24 11.95
C PRO A 26 -16.46 12.50 11.85
N GLY A 27 -16.71 13.49 12.71
CA GLY A 27 -15.95 14.75 12.69
C GLY A 27 -14.47 14.58 13.04
N LEU A 28 -14.15 13.62 13.92
CA LEU A 28 -12.78 13.26 14.26
C LEU A 28 -12.07 12.56 13.11
N VAL A 29 -12.75 11.62 12.44
CA VAL A 29 -12.21 10.90 11.28
C VAL A 29 -11.90 11.86 10.13
N GLU A 30 -12.85 12.71 9.75
CA GLU A 30 -12.67 13.70 8.69
C GLU A 30 -11.51 14.65 8.98
N ARG A 31 -11.42 15.14 10.22
CA ARG A 31 -10.31 16.01 10.64
C ARG A 31 -8.98 15.30 10.54
N ALA A 32 -8.86 14.08 11.09
CA ALA A 32 -7.60 13.35 11.08
C ALA A 32 -7.11 13.04 9.65
N MET A 33 -8.02 12.65 8.75
CA MET A 33 -7.71 12.41 7.34
C MET A 33 -7.33 13.69 6.59
N SER A 34 -7.90 14.84 6.93
CA SER A 34 -7.49 16.12 6.36
C SER A 34 -6.15 16.62 6.93
N GLU A 35 -5.90 16.41 8.22
CA GLU A 35 -4.68 16.85 8.89
C GLU A 35 -3.47 16.02 8.45
N ILE A 36 -3.59 14.70 8.25
CA ILE A 36 -2.45 13.91 7.75
C ILE A 36 -1.97 14.39 6.38
N GLY A 37 -2.89 14.75 5.47
CA GLY A 37 -2.53 15.34 4.18
C GLY A 37 -1.69 16.60 4.33
N THR A 38 -2.00 17.44 5.32
CA THR A 38 -1.24 18.66 5.62
C THR A 38 0.08 18.36 6.33
N ASN A 39 0.02 17.55 7.39
CA ASN A 39 1.15 17.30 8.28
C ASN A 39 2.27 16.53 7.59
N CYS A 40 1.92 15.62 6.68
CA CYS A 40 2.85 14.75 5.97
C CYS A 40 3.06 15.12 4.51
N ALA A 41 2.61 16.31 4.09
CA ALA A 41 2.86 16.82 2.76
C ALA A 41 4.36 16.77 2.40
N SER A 42 4.66 16.46 1.14
CA SER A 42 6.03 16.41 0.61
C SER A 42 6.98 15.51 1.41
N LEU A 43 6.48 14.39 1.92
CA LEU A 43 7.32 13.38 2.55
C LEU A 43 8.38 12.86 1.58
N GLY A 44 9.65 13.02 1.97
CA GLY A 44 10.79 12.49 1.24
C GLY A 44 10.77 10.96 1.18
N ARG A 45 11.58 10.40 0.30
CA ARG A 45 11.78 8.95 0.20
C ARG A 45 12.39 8.41 1.49
N ASN A 46 12.17 7.13 1.74
CA ASN A 46 12.68 6.40 2.90
C ASN A 46 12.44 7.13 4.22
N SER A 47 11.29 7.79 4.35
CA SER A 47 10.92 8.55 5.53
C SER A 47 9.57 8.11 6.07
N ALA A 48 9.42 8.13 7.39
CA ALA A 48 8.15 8.07 8.10
C ALA A 48 7.71 9.47 8.51
N CYS A 49 6.40 9.68 8.62
CA CYS A 49 5.79 10.89 9.14
C CYS A 49 4.74 10.57 10.20
N TYR A 50 4.83 11.28 11.31
CA TYR A 50 3.79 11.32 12.33
C TYR A 50 2.60 12.09 11.78
N GLY A 51 1.52 11.39 11.43
CA GLY A 51 0.36 11.97 10.75
C GLY A 51 -0.63 12.63 11.69
N PHE A 52 -1.14 11.87 12.66
CA PHE A 52 -2.16 12.32 13.61
C PHE A 52 -2.02 11.59 14.95
N ASN A 53 -2.38 12.28 16.05
CA ASN A 53 -2.16 11.94 17.47
C ASN A 53 -2.06 10.44 17.82
N ASN A 54 -1.17 10.08 18.75
CA ASN A 54 -0.93 8.71 19.24
C ASN A 54 -0.28 7.78 18.21
N VAL A 55 0.87 8.22 17.70
CA VAL A 55 1.85 7.36 17.02
C VAL A 55 3.02 7.12 17.98
N LEU A 56 3.45 5.87 18.08
CA LEU A 56 4.63 5.43 18.82
C LEU A 56 5.62 4.83 17.82
N ALA A 57 6.92 5.06 18.03
CA ALA A 57 7.96 4.52 17.17
C ALA A 57 9.19 4.13 17.99
N ASP A 58 9.78 2.98 17.66
CA ASP A 58 11.09 2.57 18.19
C ASP A 58 12.15 2.66 17.11
N PHE A 59 13.37 2.98 17.51
CA PHE A 59 14.52 3.18 16.63
C PHE A 59 15.68 2.26 16.99
N ASP A 60 16.54 1.99 16.02
CA ASP A 60 17.75 1.18 16.22
C ASP A 60 18.86 1.91 16.98
N THR A 61 18.74 3.23 17.06
CA THR A 61 19.66 4.10 17.79
C THR A 61 18.91 4.84 18.89
N ASP A 62 19.64 5.23 19.94
CA ASP A 62 19.09 6.06 21.01
C ASP A 62 18.69 7.44 20.46
N VAL A 63 17.43 7.82 20.65
CA VAL A 63 16.87 9.09 20.19
C VAL A 63 16.28 9.87 21.37
N PRO A 64 16.27 11.20 21.35
CA PRO A 64 15.63 11.98 22.40
C PRO A 64 14.14 11.67 22.58
N ASP A 65 13.60 11.80 23.80
CA ASP A 65 12.18 11.56 24.11
C ASP A 65 11.19 12.40 23.27
N ASN A 66 11.64 13.52 22.71
CA ASN A 66 10.83 14.40 21.86
C ASN A 66 11.02 14.16 20.36
N TYR A 67 11.80 13.16 19.96
CA TYR A 67 11.96 12.76 18.57
C TYR A 67 10.75 11.93 18.13
N PHE A 68 10.15 12.31 16.99
CA PHE A 68 8.97 11.62 16.43
C PHE A 68 7.81 11.50 17.43
N SER A 69 7.48 12.61 18.09
CA SER A 69 6.53 12.66 19.21
C SER A 69 5.27 13.47 18.92
N VAL A 70 5.28 14.30 17.89
CA VAL A 70 4.15 15.18 17.52
C VAL A 70 3.87 15.16 16.02
N PRO A 71 2.64 15.54 15.58
CA PRO A 71 2.33 15.63 14.16
C PRO A 71 3.33 16.48 13.36
N SER A 72 3.60 16.06 12.12
CA SER A 72 4.64 16.57 11.22
C SER A 72 6.08 16.20 11.54
N ASP A 73 6.36 15.52 12.64
CA ASP A 73 7.69 14.94 12.85
C ASP A 73 7.98 13.88 11.78
N ARG A 74 9.26 13.78 11.40
CA ARG A 74 9.75 12.87 10.36
C ARG A 74 10.92 12.06 10.89
N ALA A 75 11.05 10.84 10.41
CA ALA A 75 12.15 9.96 10.75
C ALA A 75 12.60 9.13 9.54
N GLU A 76 13.89 8.81 9.48
CA GLU A 76 14.47 7.96 8.43
C GLU A 76 14.11 6.49 8.67
N LEU A 77 13.62 5.80 7.64
CA LEU A 77 13.23 4.39 7.70
C LEU A 77 14.41 3.45 7.96
N SER A 78 15.63 3.86 7.60
CA SER A 78 16.86 3.10 7.89
C SER A 78 17.16 2.98 9.39
N SER A 79 16.59 3.87 10.21
CA SER A 79 16.73 3.85 11.67
C SER A 79 15.46 3.38 12.39
N LEU A 80 14.33 3.33 11.69
CA LEU A 80 13.02 2.99 12.25
C LEU A 80 12.88 1.47 12.39
N ARG A 81 12.73 1.00 13.62
CA ARG A 81 12.52 -0.42 13.93
C ARG A 81 11.04 -0.76 13.89
N SER A 82 10.21 0.01 14.58
CA SER A 82 8.77 -0.22 14.66
C SER A 82 8.01 1.10 14.62
N ILE A 83 6.79 1.04 14.12
CA ILE A 83 5.82 2.13 14.22
C ILE A 83 4.44 1.56 14.54
N GLN A 84 3.81 2.14 15.55
CA GLN A 84 2.51 1.73 16.06
C GLN A 84 1.57 2.93 16.11
N THR A 85 0.34 2.72 15.65
CA THR A 85 -0.75 3.69 15.71
C THR A 85 -1.83 3.18 16.68
N ALA A 86 -2.61 4.10 17.25
CA ALA A 86 -3.68 3.79 18.20
C ALA A 86 -5.10 3.85 17.59
N PRO A 87 -6.07 3.08 18.12
CA PRO A 87 -7.46 3.21 17.70
C PRO A 87 -8.02 4.59 18.04
N LEU A 88 -9.12 4.97 17.38
CA LEU A 88 -9.80 6.22 17.69
C LEU A 88 -10.43 6.16 19.09
N ASN A 89 -10.15 7.17 19.90
CA ASN A 89 -10.80 7.40 21.18
C ASN A 89 -11.58 8.72 21.13
N GLU A 90 -12.91 8.63 21.19
CA GLU A 90 -13.78 9.80 21.09
C GLU A 90 -13.65 10.76 22.28
N THR A 91 -13.43 10.21 23.48
CA THR A 91 -13.33 11.00 24.71
C THR A 91 -12.04 11.81 24.75
N ALA A 92 -10.94 11.20 24.33
CA ALA A 92 -9.63 11.85 24.25
C ALA A 92 -9.45 12.67 22.95
N GLY A 93 -10.28 12.44 21.93
CA GLY A 93 -10.18 13.10 20.63
C GLY A 93 -8.93 12.71 19.83
N THR A 94 -8.43 11.50 20.04
CA THR A 94 -7.17 10.98 19.45
C THR A 94 -7.45 9.82 18.50
N TRP A 95 -6.66 9.69 17.42
CA TRP A 95 -6.68 8.55 16.51
C TRP A 95 -5.30 8.43 15.86
N GLY A 96 -4.65 7.28 15.96
CA GLY A 96 -3.32 7.11 15.40
C GLY A 96 -3.36 6.97 13.89
N ILE A 97 -2.65 7.86 13.19
CA ILE A 97 -2.39 7.71 11.76
C ILE A 97 -0.93 8.08 11.48
N ALA A 98 -0.24 7.25 10.72
CA ALA A 98 1.11 7.51 10.25
C ALA A 98 1.23 7.18 8.76
N THR A 99 2.17 7.81 8.08
CA THR A 99 2.50 7.49 6.69
C THR A 99 3.99 7.28 6.52
N LEU A 100 4.35 6.28 5.70
CA LEU A 100 5.73 6.01 5.33
C LEU A 100 5.83 6.12 3.81
N ASN A 101 6.92 6.70 3.36
CA ASN A 101 7.29 6.78 1.96
C ASN A 101 8.47 5.82 1.75
N VAL A 102 8.18 4.60 1.32
CA VAL A 102 9.11 3.47 1.26
C VAL A 102 9.70 3.35 -0.14
N GLN A 103 11.01 3.17 -0.30
CA GLN A 103 11.60 2.95 -1.63
C GLN A 103 11.26 1.57 -2.21
N ALA A 104 11.25 0.53 -1.38
CA ALA A 104 11.12 -0.87 -1.81
C ALA A 104 12.17 -1.23 -2.88
N ASN A 105 11.78 -1.95 -3.94
CA ASN A 105 12.67 -2.31 -5.05
C ASN A 105 12.82 -1.21 -6.11
N LEU A 106 12.28 0.00 -5.89
CA LEU A 106 12.28 1.07 -6.88
C LEU A 106 13.63 1.83 -6.93
N PRO A 107 14.04 2.31 -8.11
CA PRO A 107 15.27 3.08 -8.25
C PRO A 107 15.18 4.46 -7.58
N GLY A 108 16.33 5.02 -7.17
CA GLY A 108 16.40 6.31 -6.45
C GLY A 108 16.07 7.55 -7.31
N ALA A 109 16.23 7.43 -8.64
CA ALA A 109 16.32 8.55 -9.58
C ALA A 109 15.03 9.28 -9.93
N LEU A 110 13.88 8.67 -9.66
CA LEU A 110 12.63 9.04 -10.34
C LEU A 110 11.76 9.87 -9.40
N PRO A 111 11.48 11.15 -9.68
CA PRO A 111 10.62 11.95 -8.82
C PRO A 111 9.27 11.28 -8.61
N GLY A 112 8.84 11.14 -7.35
CA GLY A 112 7.53 10.58 -7.00
C GLY A 112 7.39 9.05 -7.11
N GLN A 113 8.47 8.28 -7.29
CA GLN A 113 8.35 6.82 -7.43
C GLN A 113 8.73 6.05 -6.18
N SER A 114 7.80 5.98 -5.26
CA SER A 114 7.95 5.26 -4.01
C SER A 114 6.68 4.49 -3.69
N VAL A 115 6.69 3.77 -2.59
CA VAL A 115 5.53 3.04 -2.09
C VAL A 115 5.01 3.79 -0.88
N VAL A 116 3.77 4.24 -0.97
CA VAL A 116 3.10 4.96 0.11
C VAL A 116 2.44 3.93 1.01
N PHE A 117 2.85 3.91 2.28
CA PHE A 117 2.20 3.15 3.33
C PHE A 117 1.41 4.14 4.19
N ILE A 118 0.15 3.83 4.51
CA ILE A 118 -0.65 4.60 5.47
C ILE A 118 -1.20 3.63 6.50
N LEU A 119 -0.75 3.80 7.75
CA LEU A 119 -1.23 3.04 8.90
C LEU A 119 -2.42 3.78 9.50
N LEU A 120 -3.54 3.07 9.63
CA LEU A 120 -4.79 3.58 10.20
C LEU A 120 -5.10 2.83 11.49
N GLY A 121 -5.59 3.54 12.51
CA GLY A 121 -6.17 2.93 13.70
C GLY A 121 -5.17 2.13 14.52
N ASN A 122 -5.58 0.99 15.06
CA ASN A 122 -4.74 0.14 15.89
C ASN A 122 -3.89 -0.79 15.02
N SER A 123 -2.82 -0.25 14.45
CA SER A 123 -1.94 -0.93 13.51
C SER A 123 -0.50 -0.86 14.00
N GLU A 124 0.26 -1.91 13.74
CA GLU A 124 1.67 -2.01 14.09
C GLU A 124 2.44 -2.57 12.91
N LEU A 125 3.59 -1.94 12.63
CA LEU A 125 4.48 -2.31 11.56
C LEU A 125 5.91 -2.33 12.10
N GLU A 126 6.56 -3.47 11.99
CA GLU A 126 7.95 -3.70 12.42
C GLU A 126 8.81 -4.00 11.19
N ASN A 127 9.94 -3.29 11.05
CA ASN A 127 10.88 -3.49 9.97
C ASN A 127 11.52 -4.88 10.10
N ALA A 128 11.41 -5.69 9.05
CA ALA A 128 12.02 -7.02 8.98
C ALA A 128 13.36 -7.00 8.21
N VAL A 129 13.89 -5.82 7.90
CA VAL A 129 15.19 -5.62 7.26
C VAL A 129 16.15 -4.99 8.28
N PRO A 130 17.14 -5.74 8.82
CA PRO A 130 18.13 -5.21 9.74
C PRO A 130 18.90 -4.04 9.12
N ALA A 131 19.14 -2.98 9.90
CA ALA A 131 19.78 -1.76 9.41
C ALA A 131 21.20 -1.98 8.84
N ASP A 132 21.94 -2.97 9.34
CA ASP A 132 23.28 -3.34 8.89
C ASP A 132 23.29 -4.26 7.65
N GLU A 133 22.14 -4.85 7.31
CA GLU A 133 21.95 -5.70 6.11
C GLU A 133 21.18 -4.98 4.99
N ALA A 134 20.57 -3.83 5.30
CA ALA A 134 19.73 -3.08 4.37
C ALA A 134 20.50 -2.65 3.11
N LEU A 135 19.93 -2.94 1.95
CA LEU A 135 20.41 -2.44 0.66
C LEU A 135 20.15 -0.94 0.57
N ILE A 136 21.21 -0.16 0.39
CA ILE A 136 21.12 1.26 0.08
C ILE A 136 21.36 1.44 -1.41
N LEU A 137 20.33 1.91 -2.11
CA LEU A 137 20.41 2.23 -3.54
C LEU A 137 20.90 3.67 -3.73
N PRO A 138 21.65 3.97 -4.80
CA PRO A 138 22.11 5.32 -5.06
C PRO A 138 20.93 6.26 -5.35
N GLU A 139 20.99 7.47 -4.81
CA GLU A 139 20.01 8.54 -5.10
C GLU A 139 20.05 8.95 -6.57
N GLU A 140 21.26 9.13 -7.09
CA GLU A 140 21.53 9.40 -8.49
C GLU A 140 22.02 8.11 -9.18
N PRO A 141 21.23 7.53 -10.09
CA PRO A 141 21.65 6.33 -10.81
C PRO A 141 22.75 6.66 -11.82
N LEU A 142 23.49 5.63 -12.19
CA LEU A 142 24.50 5.71 -13.23
C LEU A 142 23.84 5.65 -14.61
N GLU A 143 24.09 6.66 -15.45
CA GLU A 143 23.70 6.59 -16.86
C GLU A 143 24.62 5.60 -17.60
N VAL A 144 24.00 4.68 -18.34
CA VAL A 144 24.68 3.71 -19.20
C VAL A 144 24.04 3.70 -20.57
N THR A 145 24.81 3.40 -21.61
CA THR A 145 24.29 3.37 -23.00
C THR A 145 24.33 1.97 -23.56
N ALA A 146 23.23 1.48 -24.12
CA ALA A 146 23.19 0.20 -24.80
C ALA A 146 24.13 0.22 -26.04
N LEU A 147 25.08 -0.72 -26.13
CA LEU A 147 26.04 -0.77 -27.25
C LEU A 147 25.40 -1.28 -28.56
N ARG A 148 24.32 -2.06 -28.43
CA ARG A 148 23.57 -2.71 -29.52
C ARG A 148 22.14 -2.96 -29.07
N ALA A 149 21.34 -3.62 -29.91
CA ALA A 149 20.05 -4.14 -29.45
C ALA A 149 20.28 -5.22 -28.37
N ILE A 150 19.73 -5.02 -27.18
CA ILE A 150 19.96 -5.89 -26.00
C ILE A 150 18.61 -6.32 -25.41
N ALA A 151 18.60 -7.52 -24.83
CA ALA A 151 17.44 -8.08 -24.15
C ALA A 151 17.40 -7.61 -22.69
N LEU A 152 16.27 -7.09 -22.26
CA LEU A 152 15.95 -6.79 -20.87
C LEU A 152 15.46 -8.07 -20.21
N ARG A 153 16.04 -8.44 -19.06
CA ARG A 153 15.70 -9.69 -18.38
C ARG A 153 15.11 -9.46 -17.01
N ARG A 154 14.25 -10.38 -16.56
CA ARG A 154 13.66 -10.32 -15.22
C ARG A 154 14.69 -10.52 -14.11
N ASP A 155 15.68 -11.38 -14.35
CA ASP A 155 16.71 -11.76 -13.38
C ASP A 155 18.11 -11.64 -14.00
N PRO A 156 19.19 -11.55 -13.18
CA PRO A 156 20.57 -11.48 -13.66
C PRO A 156 21.08 -12.86 -14.15
N SER A 157 20.43 -13.39 -15.19
CA SER A 157 20.74 -14.70 -15.75
C SER A 157 20.44 -14.76 -17.24
N SER A 158 21.30 -15.41 -18.01
CA SER A 158 21.11 -15.58 -19.46
C SER A 158 19.93 -16.51 -19.80
N ARG A 159 19.42 -17.24 -18.81
CA ARG A 159 18.22 -18.10 -18.92
C ARG A 159 16.95 -17.44 -18.42
N ALA A 160 17.04 -16.25 -17.80
CA ALA A 160 15.88 -15.53 -17.30
C ALA A 160 14.96 -15.10 -18.44
N GLU A 161 13.67 -14.96 -18.13
CA GLU A 161 12.67 -14.43 -19.04
C GLU A 161 13.12 -13.08 -19.62
N VAL A 162 12.92 -12.89 -20.93
CA VAL A 162 13.12 -11.60 -21.59
C VAL A 162 11.83 -10.80 -21.47
N VAL A 163 11.87 -9.72 -20.68
CA VAL A 163 10.73 -8.83 -20.43
C VAL A 163 10.63 -7.71 -21.46
N GLY A 164 11.66 -7.54 -22.29
CA GLY A 164 11.68 -6.54 -23.35
C GLY A 164 13.00 -6.51 -24.11
N THR A 165 13.09 -5.61 -25.07
CA THR A 165 14.31 -5.35 -25.84
C THR A 165 14.49 -3.86 -26.03
N ILE A 166 15.71 -3.37 -25.93
CA ILE A 166 16.05 -1.96 -26.13
C ILE A 166 17.01 -1.83 -27.32
N ALA A 167 16.91 -0.75 -28.09
CA ALA A 167 17.78 -0.50 -29.24
C ALA A 167 19.19 -0.05 -28.82
N GLY A 168 20.18 -0.27 -29.67
CA GLY A 168 21.53 0.28 -29.46
C GLY A 168 21.54 1.80 -29.52
N GLY A 169 22.41 2.41 -28.72
CA GLY A 169 22.49 3.85 -28.50
C GLY A 169 21.46 4.41 -27.52
N THR A 170 20.58 3.58 -26.96
CA THR A 170 19.58 4.04 -25.99
C THR A 170 20.24 4.26 -24.62
N PRO A 171 20.08 5.44 -24.00
CA PRO A 171 20.50 5.66 -22.62
C PRO A 171 19.56 4.92 -21.66
N LEU A 172 20.14 4.37 -20.60
CA LEU A 172 19.50 3.64 -19.52
C LEU A 172 20.07 4.16 -18.21
N LEU A 173 19.36 3.92 -17.11
CA LEU A 173 19.83 4.28 -15.78
C LEU A 173 20.04 3.00 -14.97
N ALA A 174 21.16 2.91 -14.27
CA ALA A 174 21.59 1.75 -13.52
C ALA A 174 21.77 2.06 -12.03
N ASP A 175 21.41 1.12 -11.17
CA ASP A 175 21.43 1.33 -9.72
C ASP A 175 21.96 0.14 -8.90
N GLY A 176 22.48 -0.90 -9.57
CA GLY A 176 23.10 -2.01 -8.89
C GLY A 176 23.65 -3.09 -9.83
N THR A 177 24.52 -3.94 -9.29
CA THR A 177 25.12 -5.06 -10.03
C THR A 177 24.72 -6.40 -9.41
N SER A 178 24.82 -7.47 -10.20
CA SER A 178 24.74 -8.83 -9.66
C SER A 178 25.99 -9.18 -8.84
N PRO A 179 25.94 -10.22 -7.98
CA PRO A 179 27.08 -10.62 -7.16
C PRO A 179 28.32 -11.08 -7.95
N ASP A 180 28.13 -11.53 -9.18
CA ASP A 180 29.19 -11.94 -10.09
C ASP A 180 29.69 -10.80 -11.01
N GLY A 181 29.09 -9.60 -10.94
CA GLY A 181 29.44 -8.44 -11.76
C GLY A 181 29.09 -8.57 -13.25
N ASN A 182 28.41 -9.64 -13.66
CA ASN A 182 28.08 -9.88 -15.07
C ASN A 182 26.79 -9.20 -15.51
N TRP A 183 25.99 -8.70 -14.56
CA TRP A 183 24.70 -8.09 -14.82
C TRP A 183 24.59 -6.75 -14.11
N LEU A 184 23.91 -5.84 -14.80
CA LEU A 184 23.58 -4.51 -14.33
C LEU A 184 22.06 -4.42 -14.24
N ARG A 185 21.55 -4.02 -13.08
CA ARG A 185 20.14 -3.67 -12.95
C ARG A 185 19.97 -2.29 -13.56
N VAL A 186 19.05 -2.21 -14.53
CA VAL A 186 18.72 -0.99 -15.25
C VAL A 186 17.24 -0.74 -15.20
N PHE A 187 16.86 0.51 -15.37
CA PHE A 187 15.50 0.95 -15.58
C PHE A 187 15.49 1.91 -16.77
N PHE A 188 14.41 1.85 -17.55
CA PHE A 188 14.33 2.53 -18.83
C PHE A 188 13.20 3.56 -18.83
N VAL A 189 13.51 4.74 -19.36
CA VAL A 189 12.55 5.83 -19.54
C VAL A 189 11.92 5.70 -20.92
N ALA A 190 11.01 4.73 -21.09
CA ALA A 190 10.13 4.66 -22.25
C ALA A 190 8.79 3.99 -21.85
N ASP A 191 7.84 4.81 -21.43
CA ASP A 191 6.41 4.54 -21.22
C ASP A 191 5.98 3.46 -20.20
N ARG A 192 6.87 2.60 -19.67
CA ARG A 192 6.60 1.74 -18.49
C ARG A 192 7.90 1.49 -17.72
N LEU A 193 8.06 2.06 -16.55
CA LEU A 193 9.29 1.94 -15.77
C LEU A 193 9.35 0.59 -15.05
N ALA A 194 9.73 -0.46 -15.79
CA ALA A 194 10.06 -1.75 -15.22
C ALA A 194 11.59 -1.85 -15.01
N SER A 195 12.02 -2.23 -13.81
CA SER A 195 13.41 -2.63 -13.56
C SER A 195 13.70 -3.93 -14.31
N ALA A 196 14.87 -4.02 -14.94
CA ALA A 196 15.34 -5.21 -15.64
C ALA A 196 16.84 -5.38 -15.48
N TRP A 197 17.34 -6.54 -15.88
CA TRP A 197 18.75 -6.88 -15.87
C TRP A 197 19.29 -6.97 -17.30
N VAL A 198 20.45 -6.35 -17.51
CA VAL A 198 21.21 -6.41 -18.77
C VAL A 198 22.62 -6.91 -18.50
N ASN A 199 23.25 -7.52 -19.50
CA ASN A 199 24.63 -7.94 -19.36
C ASN A 199 25.57 -6.73 -19.33
N THR A 200 26.56 -6.71 -18.43
CA THR A 200 27.50 -5.58 -18.32
C THR A 200 28.32 -5.38 -19.60
N GLY A 201 28.63 -6.45 -20.34
CA GLY A 201 29.34 -6.36 -21.63
C GLY A 201 28.51 -5.82 -22.80
N ASP A 202 27.21 -5.60 -22.60
CA ASP A 202 26.27 -5.10 -23.59
C ASP A 202 25.97 -3.59 -23.46
N VAL A 203 26.54 -2.94 -22.44
CA VAL A 203 26.39 -1.52 -22.16
C VAL A 203 27.74 -0.82 -22.03
N GLN A 204 27.76 0.48 -22.30
CA GLN A 204 28.88 1.37 -22.05
C GLN A 204 28.56 2.25 -20.82
N ALA A 205 29.50 2.34 -19.89
CA ALA A 205 29.43 3.16 -18.68
C ALA A 205 30.81 3.73 -18.35
N ASP A 206 30.86 4.85 -17.63
CA ASP A 206 32.13 5.46 -17.19
C ASP A 206 32.82 4.62 -16.10
N SER A 207 32.08 4.25 -15.05
CA SER A 207 32.49 3.31 -14.00
C SER A 207 31.26 2.70 -13.34
N ILE A 208 31.31 1.40 -13.01
CA ILE A 208 30.24 0.69 -12.28
C ILE A 208 30.66 0.31 -10.86
N ASP A 209 31.87 0.68 -10.44
CA ASP A 209 32.49 0.19 -9.20
C ASP A 209 31.77 0.69 -7.93
N ASP A 210 31.05 1.81 -8.03
CA ASP A 210 30.31 2.43 -6.92
C ASP A 210 28.87 1.90 -6.79
N LEU A 211 28.43 1.05 -7.72
CA LEU A 211 27.08 0.50 -7.68
C LEU A 211 26.96 -0.60 -6.60
N PRO A 212 25.89 -0.62 -5.81
CA PRO A 212 25.69 -1.65 -4.80
C PRO A 212 25.44 -3.02 -5.44
N VAL A 213 25.90 -4.07 -4.76
CA VAL A 213 25.64 -5.46 -5.17
C VAL A 213 24.27 -5.88 -4.68
N ILE A 214 23.38 -6.24 -5.61
CA ILE A 214 22.02 -6.72 -5.33
C ILE A 214 22.01 -8.25 -5.38
N ARG A 215 21.69 -8.86 -4.24
CA ARG A 215 21.44 -10.30 -4.12
C ARG A 215 19.94 -10.59 -4.19
N PRO A 216 19.52 -11.85 -4.44
CA PRO A 216 18.10 -12.22 -4.43
C PRO A 216 17.37 -11.89 -3.12
N ASP A 217 18.09 -11.91 -2.01
CA ASP A 217 17.62 -11.59 -0.65
C ASP A 217 17.87 -10.14 -0.24
N SER A 218 18.51 -9.31 -1.08
CA SER A 218 18.70 -7.90 -0.77
C SER A 218 17.35 -7.18 -0.69
N ARG A 219 17.17 -6.40 0.37
CA ARG A 219 15.96 -5.60 0.62
C ARG A 219 16.37 -4.20 1.08
N THR A 220 15.64 -3.18 0.63
CA THR A 220 15.78 -1.81 1.16
C THR A 220 15.04 -1.68 2.50
N PRO A 221 15.30 -0.63 3.31
CA PRO A 221 14.60 -0.44 4.59
C PRO A 221 13.07 -0.48 4.41
N MET A 222 12.38 -1.19 5.30
CA MET A 222 10.93 -1.35 5.29
C MET A 222 10.32 -2.01 4.04
N GLN A 223 11.14 -2.57 3.14
CA GLN A 223 10.63 -3.37 2.02
C GLN A 223 10.04 -4.71 2.51
N ALA A 224 10.62 -5.26 3.58
CA ALA A 224 10.08 -6.40 4.31
C ALA A 224 9.68 -5.95 5.72
N PHE A 225 8.49 -6.35 6.17
CA PHE A 225 7.97 -5.94 7.47
C PHE A 225 7.05 -6.99 8.08
N ARG A 226 6.93 -6.96 9.40
CA ARG A 226 5.83 -7.61 10.13
C ARG A 226 4.72 -6.59 10.31
N PHE A 227 3.48 -7.01 10.07
CA PHE A 227 2.30 -6.19 10.17
C PHE A 227 1.20 -6.92 10.91
N GLN A 228 0.56 -6.20 11.84
CA GLN A 228 -0.65 -6.64 12.49
C GLN A 228 -1.61 -5.47 12.77
N THR A 229 -2.90 -5.75 12.75
CA THR A 229 -3.93 -4.89 13.34
C THR A 229 -4.46 -5.52 14.62
N ASN A 230 -4.54 -4.75 15.70
CA ASN A 230 -5.10 -5.25 16.95
C ASN A 230 -6.61 -4.97 17.01
N VAL A 231 -7.38 -5.94 17.49
CA VAL A 231 -8.86 -5.92 17.51
C VAL A 231 -9.42 -5.07 18.67
N GLY A 232 -8.57 -4.59 19.58
CA GLY A 232 -8.99 -3.87 20.79
C GLY A 232 -9.18 -2.36 20.62
N GLY A 233 -10.03 -1.77 21.48
CA GLY A 233 -10.11 -0.32 21.70
C GLY A 233 -10.95 0.47 20.69
N VAL A 234 -11.87 -0.17 19.97
CA VAL A 234 -12.71 0.50 18.98
C VAL A 234 -13.87 1.23 19.66
N ASP A 235 -13.67 2.51 20.00
CA ASP A 235 -14.75 3.40 20.46
C ASP A 235 -15.61 3.91 19.27
N CYS A 236 -15.07 3.88 18.05
CA CYS A 236 -15.66 4.45 16.84
C CYS A 236 -15.55 3.45 15.67
N SER A 237 -16.69 2.87 15.27
CA SER A 237 -16.76 1.88 14.18
C SER A 237 -16.42 2.43 12.79
N GLN A 238 -16.33 3.76 12.67
CA GLN A 238 -15.99 4.44 11.41
C GLN A 238 -14.49 4.70 11.24
N ALA A 239 -13.66 4.26 12.21
CA ALA A 239 -12.21 4.40 12.19
C ALA A 239 -11.54 3.01 12.15
N PRO A 240 -11.44 2.38 10.96
CA PRO A 240 -10.90 1.04 10.84
C PRO A 240 -9.39 1.00 11.11
N SER A 241 -8.91 -0.17 11.54
CA SER A 241 -7.49 -0.50 11.57
C SER A 241 -7.09 -1.16 10.25
N ALA A 242 -6.07 -0.63 9.58
CA ALA A 242 -5.57 -1.17 8.31
C ALA A 242 -4.19 -0.61 7.97
N LEU A 243 -3.51 -1.28 7.05
CA LEU A 243 -2.38 -0.74 6.30
C LEU A 243 -2.80 -0.60 4.83
N PHE A 244 -2.89 0.64 4.36
CA PHE A 244 -3.00 0.94 2.94
C PHE A 244 -1.61 0.99 2.32
N VAL A 245 -1.43 0.34 1.17
CA VAL A 245 -0.16 0.32 0.42
C VAL A 245 -0.42 0.69 -1.03
N GLN A 246 0.29 1.68 -1.55
CA GLN A 246 0.19 2.12 -2.94
C GLN A 246 1.58 2.27 -3.57
N GLY A 247 1.82 1.49 -4.62
CA GLY A 247 2.94 1.71 -5.54
C GLY A 247 2.63 2.79 -6.58
N PRO A 248 3.65 3.26 -7.32
CA PRO A 248 3.46 4.16 -8.45
C PRO A 248 2.57 3.52 -9.52
N GLU A 249 1.94 4.34 -10.36
CA GLU A 249 1.11 3.86 -11.46
C GLU A 249 1.98 3.10 -12.48
N ASP A 250 1.50 1.96 -12.96
CA ASP A 250 2.16 1.11 -13.96
C ASP A 250 3.57 0.61 -13.61
N ILE A 251 3.94 0.59 -12.33
CA ILE A 251 5.20 0.04 -11.85
C ILE A 251 4.94 -1.08 -10.85
N GLU A 252 5.46 -2.27 -11.15
CA GLU A 252 5.41 -3.40 -10.23
C GLU A 252 6.41 -3.18 -9.07
N VAL A 253 5.91 -3.29 -7.85
CA VAL A 253 6.67 -3.14 -6.62
C VAL A 253 6.66 -4.45 -5.85
N ASP A 254 7.82 -4.89 -5.40
CA ASP A 254 7.99 -6.07 -4.55
C ASP A 254 8.17 -5.65 -3.08
N ILE A 255 7.25 -6.11 -2.24
CA ILE A 255 7.29 -5.98 -0.77
C ILE A 255 7.15 -7.35 -0.11
N SER A 256 7.50 -7.46 1.16
CA SER A 256 7.24 -8.66 1.96
C SER A 256 6.49 -8.30 3.24
N ALA A 257 5.34 -8.93 3.46
CA ALA A 257 4.53 -8.73 4.66
C ALA A 257 4.41 -10.06 5.41
N ASN A 258 4.84 -10.06 6.68
CA ASN A 258 4.87 -11.24 7.53
C ASN A 258 5.59 -12.45 6.90
N GLY A 259 6.67 -12.18 6.14
CA GLY A 259 7.46 -13.19 5.45
C GLY A 259 6.87 -13.69 4.13
N VAL A 260 5.72 -13.17 3.70
CA VAL A 260 5.12 -13.50 2.40
C VAL A 260 5.49 -12.44 1.37
N ASP A 261 6.04 -12.87 0.24
CA ASP A 261 6.40 -11.97 -0.87
C ASP A 261 5.14 -11.56 -1.66
N ILE A 262 4.98 -10.26 -1.85
CA ILE A 262 3.84 -9.65 -2.53
C ILE A 262 4.37 -8.69 -3.59
N ARG A 263 4.01 -8.93 -4.84
CA ARG A 263 4.19 -7.97 -5.93
C ARG A 263 2.90 -7.22 -6.17
N ILE A 264 2.91 -5.90 -6.07
CA ILE A 264 1.75 -5.05 -6.36
C ILE A 264 1.99 -4.27 -7.63
N GLY A 265 0.96 -4.13 -8.47
CA GLY A 265 1.00 -3.23 -9.63
C GLY A 265 0.37 -1.87 -9.38
N SER A 266 -0.28 -1.68 -8.22
CA SER A 266 -0.99 -0.45 -7.86
C SER A 266 -1.26 -0.39 -6.36
N SER A 267 -2.50 -0.64 -5.91
CA SER A 267 -2.93 -0.35 -4.54
C SER A 267 -3.59 -1.56 -3.89
N ILE A 268 -3.17 -1.85 -2.65
CA ILE A 268 -3.72 -2.91 -1.80
C ILE A 268 -4.04 -2.38 -0.40
N ILE A 269 -4.87 -3.11 0.33
CA ILE A 269 -5.07 -2.91 1.77
C ILE A 269 -4.79 -4.23 2.49
N LEU A 270 -4.05 -4.16 3.59
CA LEU A 270 -3.79 -5.27 4.49
C LEU A 270 -4.51 -5.03 5.82
N ARG A 271 -5.10 -6.09 6.38
CA ARG A 271 -5.62 -6.10 7.76
C ARG A 271 -5.43 -7.48 8.39
N THR A 272 -5.41 -7.52 9.71
CA THR A 272 -5.39 -8.76 10.48
C THR A 272 -6.80 -9.03 11.01
N LEU A 273 -7.30 -10.24 10.76
CA LEU A 273 -8.59 -10.71 11.28
C LEU A 273 -8.49 -11.09 12.76
N GLU A 274 -9.63 -11.31 13.41
CA GLU A 274 -9.68 -11.59 14.85
C GLU A 274 -8.93 -12.87 15.25
N ASP A 275 -8.88 -13.85 14.35
CA ASP A 275 -8.14 -15.08 14.52
C ASP A 275 -6.63 -14.91 14.33
N GLY A 276 -6.18 -13.73 13.88
CA GLY A 276 -4.81 -13.37 13.55
C GLY A 276 -4.46 -13.49 12.05
N SER A 277 -5.40 -13.94 11.21
CA SER A 277 -5.14 -14.21 9.80
C SER A 277 -4.90 -12.90 9.03
N LEU A 278 -3.97 -12.90 8.07
CA LEU A 278 -3.70 -11.73 7.23
C LEU A 278 -4.65 -11.72 6.04
N GLN A 279 -5.45 -10.69 5.90
CA GLN A 279 -6.30 -10.48 4.73
C GLN A 279 -5.72 -9.40 3.83
N ILE A 280 -5.70 -9.68 2.53
CA ILE A 280 -5.33 -8.73 1.49
C ILE A 280 -6.55 -8.34 0.65
N PHE A 281 -6.70 -7.05 0.38
CA PHE A 281 -7.66 -6.49 -0.56
C PHE A 281 -6.89 -5.90 -1.73
N VAL A 282 -7.20 -6.32 -2.95
CA VAL A 282 -6.68 -5.64 -4.13
C VAL A 282 -7.74 -4.68 -4.63
N ILE A 283 -7.51 -3.38 -4.48
CA ILE A 283 -8.49 -2.37 -4.86
C ILE A 283 -8.26 -1.86 -6.29
N SER A 284 -7.02 -1.83 -6.76
CA SER A 284 -6.67 -1.33 -8.09
C SER A 284 -5.43 -2.06 -8.65
N GLY A 285 -5.34 -2.18 -9.97
CA GLY A 285 -4.25 -2.80 -10.71
C GLY A 285 -4.24 -4.33 -10.57
N GLY A 286 -3.58 -4.83 -9.53
CA GLY A 286 -3.38 -6.26 -9.32
C GLY A 286 -2.34 -6.54 -8.25
N ALA A 287 -2.38 -7.75 -7.68
CA ALA A 287 -1.31 -8.27 -6.84
C ALA A 287 -0.93 -9.69 -7.26
N THR A 288 0.35 -10.03 -7.12
CA THR A 288 0.86 -11.39 -7.28
C THR A 288 1.49 -11.81 -5.96
N LEU A 289 0.98 -12.88 -5.37
CA LEU A 289 1.51 -13.45 -4.14
C LEU A 289 2.50 -14.56 -4.49
N ASN A 290 3.61 -14.61 -3.76
CA ASN A 290 4.73 -15.51 -4.02
C ASN A 290 5.18 -15.46 -5.50
N PRO A 291 5.51 -14.26 -6.04
CA PRO A 291 5.77 -14.06 -7.46
C PRO A 291 6.94 -14.88 -8.02
N ASN A 292 7.85 -15.34 -7.14
CA ASN A 292 9.02 -16.14 -7.50
C ASN A 292 8.84 -17.64 -7.24
N SER A 293 7.65 -18.09 -6.86
CA SER A 293 7.33 -19.50 -6.66
C SER A 293 6.92 -20.17 -7.98
N ASP A 294 6.87 -21.51 -7.99
CA ASP A 294 6.39 -22.27 -9.16
C ASP A 294 4.90 -22.03 -9.46
N ASN A 295 4.12 -21.58 -8.47
CA ASN A 295 2.67 -21.36 -8.57
C ASN A 295 2.28 -20.02 -7.92
N PRO A 296 2.59 -18.88 -8.55
CA PRO A 296 2.20 -17.57 -8.03
C PRO A 296 0.68 -17.42 -8.04
N LEU A 297 0.12 -16.81 -6.99
CA LEU A 297 -1.31 -16.51 -6.93
C LEU A 297 -1.56 -15.08 -7.42
N LEU A 298 -2.20 -14.98 -8.60
CA LEU A 298 -2.61 -13.71 -9.20
C LEU A 298 -3.96 -13.27 -8.63
N ILE A 299 -4.04 -12.04 -8.14
CA ILE A 299 -5.26 -11.42 -7.61
C ILE A 299 -5.58 -10.18 -8.43
N ALA A 300 -6.76 -10.18 -9.03
CA ALA A 300 -7.29 -9.04 -9.76
C ALA A 300 -7.93 -8.01 -8.80
N PRO A 301 -8.10 -6.74 -9.21
CA PRO A 301 -8.77 -5.75 -8.38
C PRO A 301 -10.24 -6.15 -8.14
N GLY A 302 -10.78 -5.80 -6.96
CA GLY A 302 -12.11 -6.26 -6.53
C GLY A 302 -12.12 -7.64 -5.85
N PHE A 303 -10.95 -8.26 -5.69
CA PHE A 303 -10.80 -9.55 -5.04
C PHE A 303 -9.98 -9.46 -3.75
N THR A 304 -10.29 -10.39 -2.85
CA THR A 304 -9.56 -10.64 -1.59
C THR A 304 -9.15 -12.10 -1.49
N THR A 305 -8.14 -12.35 -0.68
CA THR A 305 -7.79 -13.67 -0.14
C THR A 305 -7.26 -13.51 1.29
N ILE A 306 -7.20 -14.62 2.00
CA ILE A 306 -6.80 -14.70 3.40
C ILE A 306 -5.62 -15.66 3.51
N CYS A 307 -4.66 -15.25 4.34
CA CYS A 307 -3.58 -16.08 4.81
C CYS A 307 -3.86 -16.54 6.24
N PRO A 308 -4.10 -17.84 6.47
CA PRO A 308 -4.28 -18.38 7.82
C PRO A 308 -3.04 -18.19 8.72
N VAL A 309 -3.26 -17.97 10.02
CA VAL A 309 -2.20 -17.65 11.01
C VAL A 309 -1.08 -18.67 11.08
N ASP A 310 -1.44 -19.95 11.04
CA ASP A 310 -0.50 -21.06 11.12
C ASP A 310 0.46 -21.11 9.93
N ALA A 311 0.04 -20.60 8.78
CA ALA A 311 0.86 -20.48 7.57
C ALA A 311 1.80 -19.26 7.61
N ILE A 312 1.34 -18.13 8.18
CA ILE A 312 2.13 -16.89 8.29
C ILE A 312 3.46 -17.12 9.03
N LEU A 313 3.46 -17.93 10.09
CA LEU A 313 4.63 -18.14 10.95
C LEU A 313 5.82 -18.81 10.23
N ASN A 314 5.60 -19.41 9.06
CA ASN A 314 6.63 -20.09 8.28
C ASN A 314 7.05 -19.32 7.03
N GLY A 315 6.52 -18.11 6.79
CA GLY A 315 6.75 -17.34 5.56
C GLY A 315 6.20 -17.99 4.28
N ASN A 316 5.50 -19.12 4.41
CA ASN A 316 4.80 -19.78 3.32
C ASN A 316 3.32 -19.77 3.63
N CYS A 317 2.60 -18.90 2.94
CA CYS A 317 1.17 -18.78 3.10
C CYS A 317 0.42 -19.71 2.15
N ASP A 318 -0.35 -20.65 2.70
CA ASP A 318 -1.35 -21.41 1.96
C ASP A 318 -2.61 -20.55 1.81
N TRP A 319 -2.56 -19.62 0.86
CA TRP A 319 -3.63 -18.67 0.59
C TRP A 319 -4.96 -19.36 0.27
N GLU A 320 -6.05 -18.82 0.83
CA GLU A 320 -7.39 -19.23 0.43
C GLU A 320 -7.68 -18.88 -1.03
N ALA A 321 -8.70 -19.54 -1.59
CA ALA A 321 -9.17 -19.21 -2.93
C ALA A 321 -9.61 -17.73 -2.99
N ILE A 322 -9.17 -17.02 -4.03
CA ILE A 322 -9.60 -15.63 -4.25
C ILE A 322 -11.11 -15.55 -4.44
N ARG A 323 -11.71 -14.50 -3.90
CA ARG A 323 -13.14 -14.21 -4.06
C ARG A 323 -13.39 -12.71 -4.12
N MET A 324 -14.55 -12.34 -4.67
CA MET A 324 -15.03 -10.96 -4.59
C MET A 324 -15.24 -10.55 -3.13
N PHE A 325 -15.23 -9.24 -2.90
CA PHE A 325 -15.58 -8.66 -1.62
C PHE A 325 -17.02 -9.02 -1.22
N ASN A 326 -17.23 -9.26 0.06
CA ASN A 326 -18.56 -9.41 0.64
C ASN A 326 -19.08 -8.06 1.19
N ALA A 327 -20.33 -8.05 1.66
CA ALA A 327 -20.95 -6.81 2.15
C ALA A 327 -20.20 -6.13 3.31
N ASP A 328 -19.64 -6.90 4.26
CA ASP A 328 -18.88 -6.34 5.39
C ASP A 328 -17.55 -5.74 4.93
N GLU A 329 -16.95 -6.34 3.90
CA GLU A 329 -15.73 -5.86 3.24
C GLU A 329 -15.98 -4.60 2.43
N GLU A 330 -17.11 -4.49 1.73
CA GLU A 330 -17.53 -3.26 1.05
C GLU A 330 -17.78 -2.12 2.05
N ILE A 331 -18.39 -2.41 3.20
CA ILE A 331 -18.53 -1.43 4.30
C ILE A 331 -17.15 -0.97 4.78
N PHE A 332 -16.21 -1.89 4.99
CA PHE A 332 -14.84 -1.55 5.38
C PHE A 332 -14.13 -0.65 4.35
N LEU A 333 -14.27 -0.93 3.05
CA LEU A 333 -13.69 -0.09 2.00
C LEU A 333 -14.29 1.32 2.00
N ASN A 334 -15.60 1.45 2.22
CA ASN A 334 -16.27 2.74 2.32
C ASN A 334 -15.78 3.59 3.51
N LEU A 335 -15.29 2.96 4.58
CA LEU A 335 -14.69 3.67 5.72
C LEU A 335 -13.30 4.24 5.39
N ILE A 336 -12.57 3.62 4.47
CA ILE A 336 -11.23 4.06 4.04
C ILE A 336 -11.31 5.09 2.92
N GLN A 337 -12.36 5.03 2.08
CA GLN A 337 -12.53 5.92 0.93
C GLN A 337 -12.29 7.42 1.20
N PRO A 338 -12.70 8.03 2.34
CA PRO A 338 -12.45 9.45 2.57
C PRO A 338 -10.95 9.80 2.64
N LEU A 339 -10.07 8.84 2.94
CA LEU A 339 -8.61 9.01 2.88
C LEU A 339 -8.17 9.47 1.49
N PHE A 340 -8.75 8.88 0.44
CA PHE A 340 -8.36 9.16 -0.95
C PHE A 340 -8.83 10.54 -1.42
N GLN A 341 -9.80 11.13 -0.74
CA GLN A 341 -10.27 12.48 -0.98
C GLN A 341 -9.50 13.52 -0.16
N TYR A 342 -9.33 13.28 1.15
CA TYR A 342 -8.77 14.26 2.07
C TYR A 342 -7.24 14.28 2.11
N ALA A 343 -6.60 13.16 1.81
CA ALA A 343 -5.15 13.01 1.78
C ALA A 343 -4.61 12.69 0.37
N ALA A 344 -5.32 13.15 -0.67
CA ALA A 344 -4.96 12.90 -2.07
C ALA A 344 -3.53 13.34 -2.42
N ASN A 345 -2.98 14.35 -1.73
CA ASN A 345 -1.63 14.85 -1.93
C ASN A 345 -0.53 13.92 -1.38
N LEU A 346 -0.89 12.88 -0.62
CA LEU A 346 0.02 11.83 -0.18
C LEU A 346 0.06 10.65 -1.15
N LEU A 347 -0.90 10.57 -2.06
CA LEU A 347 -1.08 9.46 -2.99
C LEU A 347 -0.47 9.81 -4.34
N HIS A 348 -0.04 8.78 -5.07
CA HIS A 348 0.41 8.94 -6.46
C HIS A 348 -0.78 9.24 -7.38
N TYR A 349 -1.91 8.60 -7.10
CA TYR A 349 -3.18 8.74 -7.79
C TYR A 349 -4.31 8.31 -6.85
N ALA A 350 -5.53 8.77 -7.12
CA ALA A 350 -6.71 8.30 -6.40
C ALA A 350 -7.08 6.88 -6.88
N PRO A 351 -7.08 5.85 -6.00
CA PRO A 351 -7.47 4.51 -6.40
C PRO A 351 -8.95 4.44 -6.80
N ALA A 352 -9.26 3.72 -7.88
CA ALA A 352 -10.63 3.36 -8.22
C ALA A 352 -11.10 2.25 -7.27
N ILE A 353 -12.10 2.53 -6.43
CA ILE A 353 -12.67 1.52 -5.52
C ILE A 353 -13.69 0.67 -6.28
N PRO A 354 -13.58 -0.67 -6.25
CA PRO A 354 -14.55 -1.56 -6.84
C PRO A 354 -15.86 -1.61 -6.03
N GLU A 355 -16.97 -1.73 -6.75
CA GLU A 355 -18.31 -1.98 -6.22
C GLU A 355 -18.80 -3.35 -6.70
N VAL A 356 -19.33 -4.18 -5.79
CA VAL A 356 -19.90 -5.48 -6.17
C VAL A 356 -21.39 -5.30 -6.48
N VAL A 357 -21.79 -5.56 -7.72
CA VAL A 357 -23.17 -5.42 -8.17
C VAL A 357 -23.73 -6.78 -8.53
N CYS A 358 -24.67 -7.25 -7.72
CA CYS A 358 -25.32 -8.54 -7.91
C CYS A 358 -26.72 -8.38 -8.52
N ALA A 359 -26.97 -9.04 -9.65
CA ALA A 359 -28.31 -9.07 -10.25
C ALA A 359 -29.26 -9.92 -9.38
N SER A 360 -30.38 -9.33 -8.97
CA SER A 360 -31.46 -10.07 -8.31
C SER A 360 -32.40 -10.69 -9.36
N GLY A 361 -32.22 -11.98 -9.65
CA GLY A 361 -33.02 -12.71 -10.66
C GLY A 361 -33.19 -14.22 -10.39
N VAL A 362 -34.13 -14.86 -11.10
CA VAL A 362 -34.37 -16.32 -11.03
C VAL A 362 -33.42 -17.00 -12.02
N GLY A 363 -32.32 -17.57 -11.53
CA GLY A 363 -31.28 -18.20 -12.35
C GLY A 363 -29.92 -18.34 -11.68
N GLY A 364 -29.72 -17.69 -10.53
CA GLY A 364 -28.43 -17.55 -9.85
C GLY A 364 -28.16 -16.07 -9.62
N VAL A 365 -27.42 -15.75 -8.56
CA VAL A 365 -26.95 -14.38 -8.33
C VAL A 365 -25.65 -14.23 -9.10
N GLU A 366 -25.70 -13.62 -10.29
CA GLU A 366 -24.49 -13.19 -10.99
C GLU A 366 -24.08 -11.83 -10.42
N CYS A 367 -22.87 -11.79 -9.86
CA CYS A 367 -22.27 -10.58 -9.35
C CYS A 367 -21.16 -10.13 -10.29
N GLU A 368 -21.14 -8.83 -10.58
CA GLU A 368 -20.17 -8.15 -11.43
C GLU A 368 -19.43 -7.10 -10.61
N LEU A 369 -18.18 -6.82 -10.97
CA LEU A 369 -17.40 -5.74 -10.40
C LEU A 369 -17.55 -4.48 -11.25
N ARG A 370 -17.91 -3.37 -10.60
CA ARG A 370 -17.94 -2.05 -11.23
C ARG A 370 -16.84 -1.18 -10.66
N PHE A 371 -16.17 -0.44 -11.54
CA PHE A 371 -15.12 0.50 -11.17
C PHE A 371 -15.53 1.89 -11.64
N PRO A 372 -16.19 2.70 -10.78
CA PRO A 372 -16.39 4.11 -11.05
C PRO A 372 -15.03 4.76 -11.33
N ASN A 373 -14.85 5.29 -12.53
CA ASN A 373 -13.59 5.89 -12.99
C ASN A 373 -12.40 4.90 -13.01
N ALA A 374 -12.59 3.74 -13.65
CA ALA A 374 -11.56 2.69 -13.73
C ALA A 374 -10.16 3.18 -14.13
N GLY A 375 -10.03 4.19 -14.99
CA GLY A 375 -8.70 4.66 -15.43
C GLY A 375 -7.86 3.49 -15.98
N THR A 376 -6.64 3.36 -15.47
CA THR A 376 -5.69 2.25 -15.72
C THR A 376 -5.86 1.08 -14.75
N ALA A 377 -6.78 1.16 -13.78
CA ALA A 377 -6.93 0.18 -12.70
C ALA A 377 -7.20 -1.25 -13.17
N LEU A 378 -7.73 -1.42 -14.38
CA LEU A 378 -8.07 -2.72 -14.97
C LEU A 378 -7.10 -3.19 -16.06
N ASP A 379 -6.11 -2.38 -16.44
CA ASP A 379 -5.24 -2.67 -17.60
C ASP A 379 -4.47 -3.98 -17.41
N ARG A 380 -3.93 -4.19 -16.21
CA ARG A 380 -3.23 -5.43 -15.86
C ARG A 380 -4.17 -6.65 -15.86
N ALA A 381 -5.37 -6.50 -15.33
CA ALA A 381 -6.35 -7.58 -15.32
C ALA A 381 -6.80 -7.94 -16.75
N ALA A 382 -6.98 -6.94 -17.62
CA ALA A 382 -7.32 -7.15 -19.03
C ALA A 382 -6.21 -7.93 -19.76
N GLU A 383 -4.94 -7.58 -19.54
CA GLU A 383 -3.79 -8.29 -20.10
C GLU A 383 -3.76 -9.75 -19.65
N LEU A 384 -3.90 -9.99 -18.34
CA LEU A 384 -3.88 -11.35 -17.77
C LEU A 384 -5.06 -12.21 -18.22
N CYS A 385 -6.23 -11.60 -18.45
CA CYS A 385 -7.38 -12.28 -19.04
C CYS A 385 -7.12 -12.65 -20.51
N ALA A 386 -6.52 -11.75 -21.30
CA ALA A 386 -6.19 -12.01 -22.70
C ALA A 386 -5.19 -13.16 -22.88
N THR A 387 -4.30 -13.39 -21.91
CA THR A 387 -3.34 -14.51 -21.91
C THR A 387 -3.84 -15.74 -21.16
N ALA A 388 -5.09 -15.76 -20.69
CA ALA A 388 -5.65 -16.82 -19.85
C ALA A 388 -4.84 -17.13 -18.58
N ALA A 389 -4.14 -16.12 -18.04
CA ALA A 389 -3.41 -16.22 -16.79
C ALA A 389 -4.34 -16.09 -15.57
N LEU A 390 -5.45 -15.36 -15.71
CA LEU A 390 -6.52 -15.31 -14.70
C LEU A 390 -7.62 -16.36 -15.00
N PRO A 391 -8.28 -16.91 -13.97
CA PRO A 391 -9.42 -17.79 -14.15
C PRO A 391 -10.57 -17.13 -14.93
N ALA A 392 -11.25 -17.88 -15.80
CA ALA A 392 -12.36 -17.36 -16.60
C ALA A 392 -13.50 -16.76 -15.75
N SER A 393 -13.75 -17.30 -14.55
CA SER A 393 -14.73 -16.75 -13.60
C SER A 393 -14.35 -15.35 -13.09
N VAL A 394 -13.05 -15.10 -12.90
CA VAL A 394 -12.53 -13.77 -12.52
C VAL A 394 -12.69 -12.80 -13.68
N CYS A 395 -12.26 -13.19 -14.88
CA CYS A 395 -12.39 -12.36 -16.08
C CYS A 395 -13.84 -12.01 -16.39
N GLY A 396 -14.77 -12.97 -16.28
CA GLY A 396 -16.20 -12.73 -16.51
C GLY A 396 -16.82 -11.74 -15.52
N SER A 397 -16.36 -11.73 -14.26
CA SER A 397 -16.84 -10.75 -13.26
C SER A 397 -16.31 -9.33 -13.46
N LEU A 398 -15.14 -9.18 -14.10
CA LEU A 398 -14.48 -7.89 -14.37
C LEU A 398 -14.92 -7.28 -15.71
N PHE A 399 -15.16 -8.12 -16.71
CA PHE A 399 -15.46 -7.72 -18.09
C PHE A 399 -16.73 -8.44 -18.59
N PRO A 400 -17.92 -8.13 -18.03
CA PRO A 400 -19.15 -8.79 -18.42
C PRO A 400 -19.48 -8.53 -19.90
N GLY A 401 -19.73 -9.61 -20.66
CA GLY A 401 -20.11 -9.55 -22.08
C GLY A 401 -18.97 -9.41 -23.09
N GLY A 402 -17.71 -9.59 -22.66
CA GLY A 402 -16.51 -9.47 -23.51
C GLY A 402 -15.92 -10.80 -23.99
N ASP A 403 -16.73 -11.67 -24.61
CA ASP A 403 -16.24 -12.85 -25.35
C ASP A 403 -15.39 -12.46 -26.58
#